data_AF-A0AA88HMV8-F1
#
_entry.id   AF-A0AA88HMV8-F1
#
_cell.length_a   1.000
_cell.length_b   1.000
_cell.length_c   1.000
_cell.angle_alpha   90.00
_cell.angle_beta   90.00
_cell.angle_gamma   90.00
#
_symmetry.space_group_name_H-M   'P 1'
#
loop_
_entity.id
_entity.type
_entity.pdbx_description
1 polymer ?
#
loop_
_entity_poly.entity_id
_entity_poly.type
_entity_poly.pdbx_seq_one_letter_code
_entity_poly.pdbx_strand_id
1 'polypeptide(L)'
;MAITSKRIKNIDTLTLKGHLETRFPSGKKEVKFPGGCFAVFHNDGSEERQWPNGTKLWRDSKGNQMMQMPNGDRETSTPTCKRRELPDGTLITTFSDGRKETRFPNGKVKVVDSCGEVLLDTRIAESTSCSK
;
A
#
# COMPACT_ATOMS: atom_id res chain seq x y z
N MET A 1 14.97 34.13 -0.68
CA MET A 1 13.86 33.17 -0.90
C MET A 1 12.77 33.50 0.11
N ALA A 2 11.56 33.83 -0.34
CA ALA A 2 10.46 34.19 0.56
C ALA A 2 9.75 32.92 1.06
N ILE A 3 9.76 32.71 2.37
CA ILE A 3 8.91 31.73 3.06
C ILE A 3 7.68 32.50 3.51
N THR A 4 6.50 32.16 3.02
CA THR A 4 5.26 32.77 3.51
C THR A 4 4.63 31.85 4.55
N SER A 5 4.57 32.32 5.80
CA SER A 5 3.93 31.61 6.91
C SER A 5 2.62 32.31 7.28
N LYS A 6 1.51 31.58 7.33
CA LYS A 6 0.24 32.05 7.89
C LYS A 6 -0.13 31.18 9.08
N ARG A 7 -0.51 31.80 10.20
CA ARG A 7 -0.98 31.11 11.40
C ARG A 7 -2.44 31.47 11.65
N ILE A 8 -3.33 30.48 11.66
CA ILE A 8 -4.76 30.67 11.92
C ILE A 8 -5.20 29.63 12.96
N LYS A 9 -5.75 30.06 14.10
CA LYS A 9 -6.26 29.15 15.16
C LYS A 9 -5.26 28.03 15.55
N ASN A 10 -3.99 28.40 15.74
CA ASN A 10 -2.87 27.47 16.03
C ASN A 10 -2.50 26.47 14.93
N ILE A 11 -2.97 26.68 13.70
CA ILE A 11 -2.53 25.95 12.51
C ILE A 11 -1.47 26.80 11.80
N ASP A 12 -0.27 26.25 11.63
CA ASP A 12 0.83 26.90 10.91
C ASP A 12 0.87 26.39 9.47
N THR A 13 0.61 27.28 8.51
CA THR A 13 0.73 27.01 7.09
C THR A 13 2.00 27.67 6.56
N LEU A 14 2.97 26.85 6.16
CA LEU A 14 4.24 27.27 5.57
C LEU A 14 4.18 27.01 4.06
N THR A 15 4.41 28.05 3.26
CA THR A 15 4.60 27.91 1.82
C THR A 15 6.07 28.19 1.48
N LEU A 16 6.75 27.17 0.95
CA LEU A 16 8.14 27.27 0.50
C LEU A 16 8.25 26.67 -0.89
N LYS A 17 8.68 27.43 -1.90
CA LYS A 17 8.95 26.94 -3.27
C LYS A 17 7.79 26.09 -3.87
N GLY A 18 6.53 26.45 -3.58
CA GLY A 18 5.35 25.72 -4.05
C GLY A 18 4.97 24.48 -3.23
N HIS A 19 5.74 24.15 -2.19
CA HIS A 19 5.32 23.21 -1.14
C HIS A 19 4.44 23.95 -0.14
N LEU A 20 3.26 23.41 0.14
CA LEU A 20 2.35 23.89 1.17
C LEU A 20 2.33 22.88 2.31
N GLU A 21 2.90 23.26 3.45
CA GLU A 21 2.90 22.45 4.66
C GLU A 21 1.94 23.07 5.69
N THR A 22 0.99 22.30 6.19
CA THR A 22 0.04 22.70 7.22
C THR A 22 0.26 21.84 8.46
N ARG A 23 0.62 22.47 9.58
CA ARG A 23 0.77 21.79 10.87
C ARG A 23 -0.43 22.11 11.76
N PHE A 24 -1.07 21.07 12.28
CA PHE A 24 -2.21 21.19 13.17
C PHE A 24 -1.76 21.06 14.64
N PRO A 25 -2.48 21.70 15.58
CA PRO A 25 -2.16 21.59 17.01
C PRO A 25 -2.34 20.18 17.57
N SER A 26 -3.05 19.29 16.87
CA SER A 26 -3.20 17.87 17.22
C SER A 26 -1.95 17.01 16.92
N GLY A 27 -0.89 17.60 16.36
CA GLY A 27 0.31 16.88 15.91
C GLY A 27 0.21 16.33 14.49
N LYS A 28 -0.96 16.45 13.84
CA LYS A 28 -1.13 16.12 12.42
C LYS A 28 -0.38 17.13 11.55
N LYS A 29 0.30 16.65 10.51
CA LYS A 29 0.98 17.47 9.50
C LYS A 29 0.52 17.07 8.11
N GLU A 30 0.16 18.03 7.29
CA GLU A 30 -0.23 17.83 5.90
C GLU A 30 0.75 18.56 4.98
N VAL A 31 1.16 17.94 3.88
CA VAL A 31 2.10 18.50 2.92
C VAL A 31 1.55 18.31 1.51
N LYS A 32 1.35 19.41 0.78
CA LYS A 32 1.06 19.40 -0.66
C LYS A 32 2.32 19.80 -1.41
N PHE A 33 2.76 18.93 -2.31
CA PHE A 33 3.93 19.15 -3.16
C PHE A 33 3.52 19.82 -4.48
N PRO A 34 4.40 20.61 -5.11
CA PRO A 34 4.12 21.30 -6.37
C PRO A 34 3.87 20.36 -7.57
N GLY A 35 4.04 19.04 -7.40
CA GLY A 35 3.67 18.01 -8.38
C GLY A 35 2.31 17.36 -8.13
N GLY A 36 1.45 17.93 -7.28
CA GLY A 36 0.13 17.37 -6.96
C GLY A 36 0.15 16.16 -6.02
N CYS A 37 1.32 15.76 -5.52
CA CYS A 37 1.42 14.76 -4.47
C CYS A 37 0.98 15.39 -3.13
N PHE A 38 0.18 14.65 -2.37
CA PHE A 38 -0.30 15.01 -1.06
C PHE A 38 0.18 13.98 -0.05
N ALA A 39 0.71 14.42 1.09
CA ALA A 39 1.11 13.56 2.18
C ALA A 39 0.51 14.05 3.50
N VAL A 40 0.06 13.11 4.32
CA VAL A 40 -0.45 13.34 5.67
C VAL A 40 0.42 12.53 6.62
N PHE A 41 0.90 13.17 7.67
CA PHE A 41 1.63 12.57 8.76
C PHE A 41 0.78 12.74 10.02
N HIS A 42 0.53 11.62 10.70
CA HIS A 42 -0.25 11.59 11.92
C HIS A 42 0.67 11.55 13.14
N ASN A 43 0.12 11.92 14.29
CA ASN A 43 0.88 11.97 15.55
C ASN A 43 1.26 10.57 16.07
N ASP A 44 0.53 9.53 15.65
CA ASP A 44 0.85 8.13 15.95
C ASP A 44 2.05 7.58 15.15
N GLY A 45 2.58 8.37 14.21
CA GLY A 45 3.67 7.97 13.31
C GLY A 45 3.19 7.30 12.04
N SER A 46 1.88 7.16 11.83
CA SER A 46 1.34 6.73 10.53
C SER A 46 1.44 7.85 9.49
N GLU A 47 1.61 7.47 8.24
CA GLU A 47 1.60 8.38 7.11
C GLU A 47 0.70 7.87 5.98
N GLU A 48 0.06 8.81 5.30
CA GLU A 48 -0.70 8.58 4.08
C GLU A 48 -0.11 9.45 2.98
N ARG A 49 0.00 8.92 1.77
CA ARG A 49 0.47 9.65 0.59
C ARG A 49 -0.40 9.33 -0.60
N GLN A 50 -0.83 10.37 -1.31
CA GLN A 50 -1.58 10.27 -2.54
C GLN A 50 -0.79 10.96 -3.66
N TRP A 51 -0.70 10.30 -4.80
CA TRP A 51 -0.11 10.85 -6.01
C TRP A 51 -1.20 11.28 -6.99
N PRO A 52 -0.90 12.24 -7.88
CA PRO A 52 -1.87 12.73 -8.86
C PRO A 52 -2.32 11.65 -9.85
N ASN A 53 -1.52 10.59 -10.05
CA ASN A 53 -1.86 9.46 -10.90
C ASN A 53 -2.92 8.51 -10.27
N GLY A 54 -3.42 8.81 -9.07
CA GLY A 54 -4.41 8.00 -8.35
C GLY A 54 -3.79 6.94 -7.42
N THR A 55 -2.47 6.80 -7.40
CA THR A 55 -1.79 5.91 -6.45
C THR A 55 -1.97 6.44 -5.03
N LYS A 56 -2.22 5.55 -4.08
CA LYS A 56 -2.28 5.85 -2.65
C LYS A 56 -1.35 4.92 -1.89
N LEU A 57 -0.67 5.43 -0.87
CA LEU A 57 0.21 4.69 0.01
C LEU A 57 -0.19 5.04 1.45
N TRP A 58 -0.31 4.02 2.28
CA TRP A 58 -0.44 4.13 3.72
C TRP A 58 0.75 3.41 4.33
N ARG A 59 1.37 4.02 5.34
CA ARG A 59 2.41 3.38 6.14
C ARG A 59 2.04 3.56 7.60
N ASP A 60 2.01 2.45 8.33
CA ASP A 60 1.75 2.42 9.76
C ASP A 60 3.04 2.71 10.53
N SER A 61 2.89 3.15 11.77
CA SER A 61 3.94 3.32 12.79
C SER A 61 4.84 2.10 12.95
N LYS A 62 4.32 0.89 12.70
CA LYS A 62 5.04 -0.39 12.74
C LYS A 62 5.88 -0.69 11.50
N GLY A 63 5.86 0.18 10.48
CA GLY A 63 6.57 0.01 9.22
C GLY A 63 5.81 -0.85 8.19
N ASN A 64 4.59 -1.30 8.48
CA ASN A 64 3.73 -1.93 7.49
C ASN A 64 3.33 -0.90 6.44
N GLN A 65 3.38 -1.27 5.16
CA GLN A 65 2.99 -0.40 4.06
C GLN A 65 1.88 -1.04 3.24
N MET A 66 0.94 -0.22 2.80
CA MET A 66 -0.12 -0.62 1.89
C MET A 66 -0.16 0.39 0.76
N MET A 67 -0.12 -0.07 -0.48
CA MET A 67 -0.16 0.75 -1.67
C MET A 67 -1.33 0.31 -2.53
N GLN A 68 -2.12 1.25 -3.01
CA GLN A 68 -3.17 1.03 -3.99
C GLN A 68 -2.79 1.75 -5.27
N MET A 69 -2.67 0.98 -6.34
CA MET A 69 -2.38 1.49 -7.67
C MET A 69 -3.68 1.85 -8.40
N PRO A 70 -3.65 2.78 -9.37
CA PRO A 70 -4.83 3.21 -10.11
C PRO A 70 -5.42 2.12 -11.00
N ASN A 71 -4.65 1.08 -11.34
CA ASN A 71 -5.12 -0.09 -12.09
C ASN A 71 -5.96 -1.07 -11.24
N GLY A 72 -6.16 -0.80 -9.94
CA GLY A 72 -6.88 -1.67 -9.01
C GLY A 72 -5.98 -2.62 -8.23
N ASP A 73 -4.71 -2.75 -8.59
CA ASP A 73 -3.77 -3.58 -7.83
C ASP A 73 -3.56 -2.98 -6.42
N ARG A 74 -3.51 -3.86 -5.42
CA ARG A 74 -3.19 -3.50 -4.04
C ARG A 74 -1.99 -4.27 -3.56
N GLU A 75 -1.03 -3.59 -3.00
CA GLU A 75 0.21 -4.16 -2.48
C GLU A 75 0.33 -3.88 -1.00
N THR A 76 0.45 -4.93 -0.19
CA THR A 76 0.73 -4.85 1.24
C THR A 76 2.13 -5.39 1.49
N SER A 77 3.03 -4.54 1.99
CA SER A 77 4.37 -4.90 2.41
C SER A 77 4.43 -4.93 3.93
N THR A 78 4.76 -6.09 4.49
CA THR A 78 5.12 -6.26 5.88
C THR A 78 6.61 -6.60 5.96
N PRO A 79 7.24 -6.57 7.14
CA PRO A 79 8.64 -6.97 7.29
C PRO A 79 8.92 -8.42 6.86
N THR A 80 7.91 -9.29 6.94
CA THR A 80 8.05 -10.73 6.70
C THR A 80 7.66 -11.14 5.28
N CYS A 81 6.75 -10.39 4.63
CA CYS A 81 6.27 -10.73 3.29
C CYS A 81 5.74 -9.51 2.53
N LYS A 82 5.66 -9.68 1.22
CA LYS A 82 5.08 -8.72 0.28
C LYS A 82 3.92 -9.40 -0.45
N ARG A 83 2.71 -8.90 -0.24
CA ARG A 83 1.48 -9.42 -0.84
C ARG A 83 0.96 -8.45 -1.88
N ARG A 84 0.66 -8.93 -3.09
CA ARG A 84 0.00 -8.19 -4.16
C ARG A 84 -1.32 -8.86 -4.50
N GLU A 85 -2.38 -8.08 -4.46
CA GLU A 85 -3.74 -8.42 -4.86
C GLU A 85 -4.01 -7.75 -6.20
N LEU A 86 -4.34 -8.57 -7.19
CA LEU A 86 -4.70 -8.15 -8.54
C LEU A 86 -6.22 -7.94 -8.62
N PRO A 87 -6.70 -7.13 -9.60
CA PRO A 87 -8.12 -6.86 -9.77
C PRO A 87 -8.95 -8.10 -10.16
N ASP A 88 -8.31 -9.15 -10.69
CA ASP A 88 -8.95 -10.45 -10.98
C ASP A 88 -9.19 -11.29 -9.71
N GLY A 89 -8.71 -10.84 -8.55
CA GLY A 89 -8.77 -11.56 -7.27
C GLY A 89 -7.57 -12.48 -7.04
N THR A 90 -6.59 -12.51 -7.94
CA THR A 90 -5.35 -13.27 -7.74
C THR A 90 -4.50 -12.61 -6.65
N LEU A 91 -4.04 -13.42 -5.70
CA LEU A 91 -3.22 -12.98 -4.56
C LEU A 91 -1.84 -13.62 -4.65
N ILE A 92 -0.82 -12.80 -4.84
CA ILE A 92 0.58 -13.22 -4.88
C ILE A 92 1.26 -12.77 -3.58
N THR A 93 1.72 -13.70 -2.77
CA THR A 93 2.50 -13.43 -1.55
C THR A 93 3.92 -13.91 -1.76
N THR A 94 4.88 -12.98 -1.74
CA THR A 94 6.31 -13.27 -1.73
C THR A 94 6.81 -13.15 -0.30
N PHE A 95 7.34 -14.23 0.25
CA PHE A 95 7.87 -14.27 1.60
C PHE A 95 9.36 -13.89 1.62
N SER A 96 9.84 -13.47 2.79
CA SER A 96 11.25 -13.10 3.01
C SER A 96 12.23 -14.26 2.85
N ASP A 97 11.76 -15.50 2.99
CA ASP A 97 12.52 -16.73 2.72
C ASP A 97 12.69 -17.04 1.21
N GLY A 98 12.09 -16.21 0.35
CA GLY A 98 12.10 -16.35 -1.11
C GLY A 98 10.96 -17.20 -1.67
N ARG A 99 10.15 -17.84 -0.81
CA ARG A 99 8.96 -18.57 -1.26
C ARG A 99 7.93 -17.63 -1.86
N LYS A 100 7.19 -18.12 -2.85
CA LYS A 100 6.09 -17.40 -3.50
C LYS A 100 4.83 -18.24 -3.49
N GLU A 101 3.77 -17.68 -2.95
CA GLU A 101 2.45 -18.29 -2.94
C GLU A 101 1.50 -17.47 -3.81
N THR A 102 0.90 -18.12 -4.81
CA THR A 102 -0.12 -17.54 -5.66
C THR A 102 -1.45 -18.24 -5.40
N ARG A 103 -2.44 -17.49 -4.90
CA ARG A 103 -3.82 -17.95 -4.78
C ARG A 103 -4.64 -17.35 -5.92
N PHE A 104 -5.32 -18.20 -6.65
CA PHE A 104 -6.20 -17.80 -7.75
C PHE A 104 -7.64 -17.69 -7.25
N PRO A 105 -8.48 -16.88 -7.92
CA PRO A 105 -9.88 -16.71 -7.55
C PRO A 105 -10.70 -18.01 -7.63
N ASN A 106 -10.27 -18.97 -8.45
CA ASN A 106 -10.89 -20.30 -8.56
C ASN A 106 -10.54 -21.25 -7.40
N GLY A 107 -9.83 -20.78 -6.37
CA GLY A 107 -9.40 -21.59 -5.22
C GLY A 107 -8.12 -22.39 -5.44
N LYS A 108 -7.54 -22.38 -6.65
CA LYS A 108 -6.22 -22.97 -6.90
C LYS A 108 -5.16 -22.20 -6.11
N VAL A 109 -4.23 -22.92 -5.51
CA VAL A 109 -3.07 -22.38 -4.81
C VAL A 109 -1.82 -23.02 -5.37
N LYS A 110 -0.86 -22.18 -5.74
CA LYS A 110 0.46 -22.59 -6.18
C LYS A 110 1.51 -22.02 -5.23
N VAL A 111 2.34 -22.87 -4.64
CA VAL A 111 3.48 -22.48 -3.81
C VAL A 111 4.75 -22.87 -4.55
N VAL A 112 5.65 -21.91 -4.70
CA VAL A 112 6.97 -22.07 -5.32
C VAL A 112 8.02 -21.71 -4.27
N ASP A 113 9.10 -22.47 -4.21
CA ASP A 113 10.22 -22.16 -3.32
C ASP A 113 11.11 -21.02 -3.86
N SER A 114 12.20 -20.72 -3.16
CA SER A 114 13.17 -19.70 -3.57
C SER A 114 14.01 -20.10 -4.79
N CYS A 115 14.14 -21.40 -5.06
CA CYS A 115 14.86 -21.96 -6.22
C CYS A 115 13.98 -22.03 -7.48
N GLY A 116 12.66 -21.85 -7.36
CA GLY A 116 11.70 -21.94 -8.46
C GLY A 116 10.97 -23.30 -8.56
N GLU A 117 11.19 -24.21 -7.62
CA GLU A 117 10.50 -25.50 -7.57
C GLU A 117 9.08 -25.34 -7.03
N VAL A 118 8.12 -26.03 -7.66
CA VAL A 118 6.72 -26.00 -7.23
C VAL A 118 6.51 -26.97 -6.08
N LEU A 119 6.38 -26.43 -4.86
CA LEU A 119 6.12 -27.21 -3.63
C LEU A 119 4.65 -27.66 -3.52
N LEU A 120 3.73 -26.84 -4.03
CA LEU A 120 2.29 -27.13 -4.01
C LEU A 120 1.65 -26.61 -5.29
N ASP A 121 0.82 -27.44 -5.92
CA ASP A 121 -0.12 -27.03 -6.95
C ASP A 121 -1.43 -27.77 -6.68
N THR A 122 -2.39 -27.08 -6.07
CA THR A 122 -3.73 -27.65 -5.90
C THR A 122 -4.44 -27.60 -7.25
N ARG A 123 -4.65 -28.77 -7.86
CA ARG A 123 -5.60 -28.90 -8.96
C ARG A 123 -6.99 -28.53 -8.40
N ILE A 124 -7.78 -27.83 -9.21
CA ILE A 124 -9.18 -27.55 -8.86
C ILE A 124 -9.80 -28.92 -8.57
N ALA A 125 -10.29 -29.13 -7.34
CA ALA A 125 -11.15 -30.25 -7.10
C ALA A 125 -12.40 -29.96 -7.91
N GLU A 126 -12.47 -30.48 -9.13
CA GLU A 126 -13.72 -30.58 -9.86
C GLU A 126 -14.64 -31.35 -8.90
N SER A 127 -15.59 -30.62 -8.30
CA SER A 127 -16.68 -31.22 -7.58
C SER A 127 -17.37 -32.13 -8.58
N THR A 128 -17.00 -33.42 -8.58
CA THR A 128 -17.78 -34.44 -9.25
C THR A 128 -19.11 -34.44 -8.52
N SER A 129 -20.08 -33.67 -9.04
CA SER A 129 -21.46 -33.81 -8.62
C SER A 129 -21.83 -35.23 -9.00
N CYS A 130 -21.81 -36.11 -8.01
CA CYS A 130 -22.37 -37.44 -8.12
C CYS A 130 -23.88 -37.25 -8.34
N SER A 131 -24.29 -37.21 -9.61
CA SER A 131 -25.69 -37.28 -10.00
C SER A 131 -26.21 -38.65 -9.58
N LYS A 132 -27.05 -38.66 -8.54
CA LYS A 132 -27.94 -39.80 -8.23
C LYS A 132 -29.08 -39.85 -9.23
#